data_AF-A0A428C4P1-F1
#
_entry.id   AF-A0A428C4P1-F1
#
_cell.length_a   1.000
_cell.length_b   1.000
_cell.length_c   1.000
_cell.angle_alpha   90.00
_cell.angle_beta   90.00
_cell.angle_gamma   90.00
#
_symmetry.space_group_name_H-M   'P 1'
#
loop_
_entity.id
_entity.type
_entity.pdbx_description
1 polymer ?
#
loop_
_entity_poly.entity_id
_entity_poly.type
_entity_poly.pdbx_seq_one_letter_code
_entity_poly.pdbx_strand_id
1 'polypeptide(L)'
;MANENKTFELQSSEIDFDYEQLLELESSLENNLKDVVEHIDQLDIDREKLQNNEYLQESIENIVWEQVQLQLAAQIGEEFIKDNNGQTLDLRKDAHIQTAENFEKGKLATHNRDVDYKERYDRWQDNFTTNKKGERVLKTDAREFFDKGRDKGSGAVHKDHTVSIKEQLNDIEMSTFFSKEEVKEFANSSKNLHDLDASANMSKGDKTMKEFLDSERNGLKPEERFNIDRKQLEKDDREAREELHKRKQENKEKAIQSGKKSRREEVLKVSGKALKAALLQLLSEFLRELISKFISWLKDTERNLSTFIEKIKDAIISFVNNLSNHLLNIGKSVVTMIASAIVGPVINTFLKAWTFIHQGWKSLKEAIDYLNNPDNKEKSVQIMMLEIGKIVVAGLSATGAIVLGETLGASLTASFPVLAISIPLLGTIGGLIGTFMGATLSGIIGAFVLKMIDQQIVDKQIADLSSEKIDQKMKC
;
A
#
# COMPACT_ATOMS: atom_id res chain seq x y z
N MET A 1 -1.48 48.22 -27.83
CA MET A 1 -2.10 46.89 -27.97
C MET A 1 -1.30 46.09 -29.01
N ALA A 2 -0.55 45.10 -28.56
CA ALA A 2 -0.22 43.88 -29.28
C ALA A 2 0.26 42.89 -28.21
N ASN A 3 -0.54 41.84 -28.01
CA ASN A 3 -0.41 40.86 -26.96
C ASN A 3 0.60 39.78 -27.43
N GLU A 4 1.88 39.92 -27.09
CA GLU A 4 2.86 38.85 -27.32
C GLU A 4 2.77 37.83 -26.18
N ASN A 5 1.79 36.94 -26.31
CA ASN A 5 1.76 35.66 -25.60
C ASN A 5 2.83 34.74 -26.23
N LYS A 6 4.11 35.06 -26.04
CA LYS A 6 5.21 34.13 -26.35
C LYS A 6 5.29 33.12 -25.22
N THR A 7 4.64 31.98 -25.44
CA THR A 7 5.03 30.70 -24.85
C THR A 7 6.52 30.54 -25.15
N PHE A 8 7.36 30.81 -24.16
CA PHE A 8 8.77 30.47 -24.25
C PHE A 8 8.81 28.95 -24.16
N GLU A 9 8.86 28.29 -25.31
CA GLU A 9 9.32 26.91 -25.41
C GLU A 9 10.63 26.86 -24.62
N LEU A 10 10.73 25.94 -23.66
CA LEU A 10 12.03 25.51 -23.15
C LEU A 10 12.86 25.19 -24.39
N GLN A 11 13.74 26.10 -24.78
CA GLN A 11 14.61 25.87 -25.91
C GLN A 11 15.33 24.56 -25.59
N SER A 12 15.11 23.58 -26.46
CA SER A 12 15.77 22.29 -26.53
C SER A 12 17.29 22.39 -26.76
N SER A 13 17.88 23.57 -26.55
CA SER A 13 19.32 23.78 -26.55
C SER A 13 19.88 23.37 -25.19
N GLU A 14 20.59 22.24 -25.18
CA GLU A 14 21.28 21.57 -24.06
C GLU A 14 20.53 20.44 -23.34
N ILE A 15 19.48 19.88 -23.93
CA ILE A 15 19.19 18.46 -23.68
C ILE A 15 19.20 17.74 -25.03
N ASP A 16 20.41 17.41 -25.47
CA ASP A 16 20.69 16.53 -26.61
C ASP A 16 20.22 15.12 -26.24
N PHE A 17 18.91 14.92 -26.26
CA PHE A 17 18.32 13.60 -26.21
C PHE A 17 18.52 12.98 -27.58
N ASP A 18 19.20 11.85 -27.61
CA ASP A 18 19.37 11.07 -28.82
C ASP A 18 17.99 10.56 -29.28
N TYR A 19 17.39 11.26 -30.25
CA TYR A 19 16.07 10.94 -30.80
C TYR A 19 16.07 9.53 -31.40
N GLU A 20 17.22 9.01 -31.82
CA GLU A 20 17.37 7.62 -32.26
C GLU A 20 17.23 6.64 -31.10
N GLN A 21 17.76 6.93 -29.90
CA GLN A 21 17.52 6.11 -28.71
C GLN A 21 16.03 6.06 -28.37
N LEU A 22 15.33 7.19 -28.47
CA LEU A 22 13.88 7.25 -28.21
C LEU A 22 13.08 6.39 -29.20
N LEU A 23 13.46 6.42 -30.49
CA LEU A 23 12.85 5.60 -31.54
C LEU A 23 13.16 4.09 -31.39
N GLU A 24 14.38 3.72 -31.01
CA GLU A 24 14.73 2.31 -30.71
C GLU A 24 13.94 1.78 -29.50
N LEU A 25 13.78 2.61 -28.47
CA LEU A 25 13.03 2.33 -27.25
C LEU A 25 11.51 2.27 -27.50
N GLU A 26 10.99 2.98 -28.49
CA GLU A 26 9.58 2.92 -28.93
C GLU A 26 9.26 1.61 -29.66
N SER A 27 10.17 1.12 -30.51
CA SER A 27 9.99 -0.16 -31.22
C SER A 27 9.97 -1.39 -30.29
N SER A 28 10.53 -1.25 -29.08
CA SER A 28 10.66 -2.33 -28.10
C SER A 28 9.49 -2.45 -27.12
N LEU A 29 8.54 -1.51 -27.14
CA LEU A 29 7.37 -1.53 -26.26
C LEU A 29 6.46 -2.75 -26.51
N GLU A 30 6.55 -3.34 -27.71
CA GLU A 30 5.71 -4.48 -28.14
C GLU A 30 6.41 -5.84 -28.20
N ASN A 31 7.74 -5.95 -28.06
CA ASN A 31 8.41 -7.24 -28.22
C ASN A 31 9.58 -7.51 -27.25
N ASN A 32 9.59 -8.76 -26.78
CA ASN A 32 10.59 -9.51 -25.99
C ASN A 32 10.52 -9.43 -24.46
N LEU A 33 9.55 -10.15 -23.88
CA LEU A 33 9.59 -10.65 -22.50
C LEU A 33 9.08 -12.11 -22.37
N LYS A 34 9.02 -12.86 -23.47
CA LYS A 34 8.43 -14.20 -23.54
C LYS A 34 9.10 -15.22 -22.61
N ASP A 35 10.37 -15.00 -22.26
CA ASP A 35 11.18 -15.87 -21.38
C ASP A 35 11.03 -15.56 -19.87
N VAL A 36 10.44 -14.41 -19.50
CA VAL A 36 10.29 -14.00 -18.09
C VAL A 36 9.22 -14.82 -17.36
N VAL A 37 8.22 -15.31 -18.07
CA VAL A 37 7.08 -16.01 -17.47
C VAL A 37 7.41 -17.44 -17.02
N GLU A 38 8.51 -18.02 -17.51
CA GLU A 38 8.95 -19.35 -17.07
C GLU A 38 9.50 -19.36 -15.64
N HIS A 39 9.93 -18.20 -15.12
CA HIS A 39 10.53 -18.07 -13.78
C HIS A 39 9.55 -17.54 -12.72
N ILE A 40 8.29 -17.31 -13.10
CA ILE A 40 7.21 -16.92 -12.20
C ILE A 40 6.50 -18.19 -11.75
N ASP A 41 6.90 -18.72 -10.60
CA ASP A 41 6.39 -20.02 -10.10
C ASP A 41 4.92 -19.93 -9.67
N GLN A 42 4.54 -18.83 -8.99
CA GLN A 42 3.17 -18.52 -8.55
C GLN A 42 3.13 -17.08 -8.00
N LEU A 43 2.52 -16.17 -8.74
CA LEU A 43 2.24 -14.81 -8.30
C LEU A 43 0.74 -14.68 -7.96
N ASP A 44 0.42 -14.81 -6.68
CA ASP A 44 -0.90 -14.51 -6.12
C ASP A 44 -1.02 -13.02 -5.79
N ILE A 45 -0.81 -12.19 -6.83
CA ILE A 45 -1.09 -10.77 -6.71
C ILE A 45 -2.59 -10.56 -6.94
N ASP A 46 -3.20 -9.73 -6.10
CA ASP A 46 -4.55 -9.20 -6.30
C ASP A 46 -4.65 -8.45 -7.65
N ARG A 47 -4.91 -9.21 -8.72
CA ARG A 47 -4.88 -8.72 -10.11
C ARG A 47 -5.99 -7.74 -10.43
N GLU A 48 -7.13 -7.88 -9.75
CA GLU A 48 -8.24 -6.95 -9.89
C GLU A 48 -7.80 -5.53 -9.50
N LYS A 49 -6.97 -5.40 -8.46
CA LYS A 49 -6.32 -4.13 -8.15
C LYS A 49 -5.35 -3.73 -9.27
N LEU A 50 -4.44 -4.61 -9.71
CA LEU A 50 -3.44 -4.30 -10.75
C LEU A 50 -4.02 -3.74 -12.07
N GLN A 51 -5.18 -4.25 -12.48
CA GLN A 51 -5.82 -3.93 -13.76
C GLN A 51 -6.56 -2.59 -13.74
N ASN A 52 -7.15 -2.19 -12.61
CA ASN A 52 -8.01 -1.01 -12.54
C ASN A 52 -7.27 0.32 -12.35
N ASN A 53 -5.94 0.30 -12.16
CA ASN A 53 -5.09 1.47 -11.89
C ASN A 53 -5.43 2.26 -10.61
N GLU A 54 -6.54 1.96 -9.92
CA GLU A 54 -7.02 2.69 -8.74
C GLU A 54 -6.03 2.61 -7.56
N TYR A 55 -5.41 1.45 -7.37
CA TYR A 55 -4.37 1.26 -6.35
C TYR A 55 -3.09 2.05 -6.64
N LEU A 56 -2.78 2.41 -7.90
CA LEU A 56 -1.50 3.05 -8.26
C LEU A 56 -1.36 4.40 -7.58
N GLN A 57 -2.47 5.15 -7.51
CA GLN A 57 -2.43 6.46 -6.88
C GLN A 57 -2.06 6.36 -5.40
N GLU A 58 -2.80 5.57 -4.63
CA GLU A 58 -2.52 5.40 -3.20
C GLU A 58 -1.15 4.76 -2.95
N SER A 59 -0.76 3.79 -3.79
CA SER A 59 0.52 3.09 -3.67
C SER A 59 1.70 4.03 -3.90
N ILE A 60 1.70 4.81 -4.99
CA ILE A 60 2.78 5.75 -5.30
C ILE A 60 2.78 6.88 -4.27
N GLU A 61 1.60 7.38 -3.85
CA GLU A 61 1.52 8.39 -2.79
C GLU A 61 2.18 7.90 -1.49
N ASN A 62 1.84 6.70 -1.04
CA ASN A 62 2.40 6.12 0.18
C ASN A 62 3.92 5.97 0.11
N ILE A 63 4.45 5.51 -1.01
CA ILE A 63 5.89 5.38 -1.25
C ILE A 63 6.60 6.71 -1.07
N VAL A 64 6.11 7.74 -1.73
CA VAL A 64 6.74 9.07 -1.73
C VAL A 64 6.70 9.66 -0.34
N TRP A 65 5.56 9.60 0.34
CA TRP A 65 5.43 10.11 1.71
C TRP A 65 6.27 9.34 2.71
N GLU A 66 6.45 8.04 2.52
CA GLU A 66 7.35 7.25 3.36
C GLU A 66 8.80 7.70 3.22
N GLN A 67 9.28 7.95 2.00
CA GLN A 67 10.64 8.46 1.75
C GLN A 67 10.84 9.87 2.32
N VAL A 68 9.86 10.76 2.14
CA VAL A 68 9.86 12.08 2.76
C VAL A 68 9.96 11.92 4.28
N GLN A 69 9.09 11.12 4.89
CA GLN A 69 9.09 10.89 6.34
C GLN A 69 10.39 10.28 6.86
N LEU A 70 11.04 9.37 6.11
CA LEU A 70 12.32 8.80 6.50
C LEU A 70 13.43 9.86 6.50
N GLN A 71 13.47 10.74 5.49
CA GLN A 71 14.40 11.86 5.46
C GLN A 71 14.15 12.82 6.63
N LEU A 72 12.88 13.07 6.97
CA LEU A 72 12.51 13.87 8.15
C LEU A 72 12.94 13.18 9.44
N ALA A 73 12.64 11.89 9.59
CA ALA A 73 13.02 11.10 10.77
C ALA A 73 14.54 11.06 10.98
N ALA A 74 15.33 11.01 9.90
CA ALA A 74 16.80 11.07 9.96
C ALA A 74 17.32 12.43 10.47
N GLN A 75 16.52 13.50 10.36
CA GLN A 75 16.86 14.85 10.82
C GLN A 75 16.24 15.21 12.18
N ILE A 76 15.39 14.33 12.75
CA ILE A 76 14.73 14.55 14.04
C ILE A 76 15.61 13.97 15.15
N GLY A 77 16.44 14.84 15.74
CA GLY A 77 17.07 14.63 17.04
C GLY A 77 16.37 15.42 18.16
N GLU A 78 16.93 15.38 19.37
CA GLU A 78 16.44 16.07 20.59
C GLU A 78 16.08 17.57 20.40
N GLU A 79 16.59 18.21 19.35
CA GLU A 79 16.24 19.58 18.94
C GLU A 79 14.75 19.79 18.63
N PHE A 80 14.02 18.77 18.13
CA PHE A 80 12.60 18.91 17.82
C PHE A 80 11.74 19.28 19.04
N ILE A 81 12.04 18.68 20.19
CA ILE A 81 11.27 18.84 21.44
C ILE A 81 11.49 20.25 22.03
N LYS A 82 12.71 20.81 21.85
CA LYS A 82 13.07 22.14 22.35
C LYS A 82 12.32 23.27 21.60
N ASP A 83 12.15 23.13 20.29
CA ASP A 83 11.53 24.18 19.46
C ASP A 83 9.99 24.15 19.45
N ASN A 84 9.35 23.10 20.01
CA ASN A 84 7.90 22.87 19.93
C ASN A 84 7.19 22.82 21.29
N ASN A 85 7.64 23.60 22.27
CA ASN A 85 6.98 23.75 23.58
C ASN A 85 6.68 22.40 24.29
N GLY A 86 7.57 21.42 24.16
CA GLY A 86 7.43 20.10 24.78
C GLY A 86 6.44 19.15 24.08
N GLN A 87 5.92 19.49 22.89
CA GLN A 87 5.18 18.55 22.04
C GLN A 87 6.17 17.61 21.34
N THR A 88 5.97 16.30 21.50
CA THR A 88 6.72 15.26 20.80
C THR A 88 6.08 14.98 19.46
N LEU A 89 6.76 15.34 18.36
CA LEU A 89 6.54 14.70 17.06
C LEU A 89 7.06 13.28 17.14
N ASP A 90 6.26 12.32 16.73
CA ASP A 90 6.69 10.94 16.68
C ASP A 90 6.42 10.33 15.31
N LEU A 91 7.36 10.54 14.38
CA LEU A 91 7.29 9.92 13.06
C LEU A 91 7.75 8.46 13.06
N ARG A 92 7.92 7.79 14.20
CA ARG A 92 8.25 6.36 14.17
C ARG A 92 7.05 5.57 13.68
N LYS A 93 7.31 4.48 12.93
CA LYS A 93 6.22 3.68 12.35
C LYS A 93 5.31 3.09 13.42
N ASP A 94 5.90 2.62 14.52
CA ASP A 94 5.21 2.00 15.66
C ASP A 94 4.35 2.96 16.48
N ALA A 95 4.61 4.27 16.41
CA ALA A 95 3.74 5.28 17.02
C ALA A 95 2.40 5.45 16.27
N HIS A 96 2.35 5.12 14.98
CA HIS A 96 1.16 5.32 14.14
C HIS A 96 0.51 4.03 13.61
N ILE A 97 1.31 3.00 13.37
CA ILE A 97 0.87 1.73 12.79
C ILE A 97 0.88 0.66 13.89
N GLN A 98 -0.31 0.17 14.23
CA GLN A 98 -0.47 -0.91 15.18
C GLN A 98 -0.27 -2.27 14.51
N THR A 99 0.39 -3.19 15.21
CA THR A 99 0.42 -4.62 14.85
C THR A 99 -0.32 -5.44 15.90
N ALA A 100 -0.83 -6.61 15.52
CA ALA A 100 -1.50 -7.53 16.44
C ALA A 100 -0.58 -7.99 17.58
N GLU A 101 0.69 -8.27 17.27
CA GLU A 101 1.70 -8.65 18.27
C GLU A 101 1.96 -7.52 19.29
N ASN A 102 2.11 -6.29 18.83
CA ASN A 102 2.29 -5.14 19.73
C ASN A 102 1.02 -4.90 20.54
N PHE A 103 -0.16 -5.05 19.93
CA PHE A 103 -1.44 -4.87 20.60
C PHE A 103 -1.60 -5.90 21.72
N GLU A 104 -1.30 -7.17 21.47
CA GLU A 104 -1.31 -8.24 22.48
C GLU A 104 -0.44 -7.90 23.69
N LYS A 105 0.76 -7.37 23.42
CA LYS A 105 1.75 -6.97 24.44
C LYS A 105 1.42 -5.64 25.13
N GLY A 106 0.31 -4.98 24.77
CA GLY A 106 -0.07 -3.66 25.30
C GLY A 106 0.85 -2.53 24.83
N LYS A 107 1.60 -2.73 23.73
CA LYS A 107 2.39 -1.70 23.06
C LYS A 107 1.51 -1.04 22.00
N LEU A 108 1.01 0.15 22.32
CA LEU A 108 -0.04 0.79 21.55
C LEU A 108 0.48 1.94 20.71
N ALA A 109 0.02 2.03 19.46
CA ALA A 109 0.22 3.17 18.60
C ALA A 109 -0.53 4.38 19.20
N THR A 110 0.23 5.37 19.68
CA THR A 110 -0.27 6.52 20.45
C THR A 110 -0.57 7.74 19.57
N HIS A 111 -0.14 7.73 18.32
CA HIS A 111 -0.27 8.84 17.36
C HIS A 111 -1.15 8.47 16.14
N ASN A 112 -1.93 7.38 16.21
CA ASN A 112 -2.93 7.09 15.17
C ASN A 112 -4.16 8.02 15.35
N ARG A 113 -4.56 8.70 14.27
CA ARG A 113 -5.65 9.68 14.28
C ARG A 113 -7.02 9.12 13.94
N ASP A 114 -7.09 8.00 13.22
CA ASP A 114 -8.39 7.41 12.86
C ASP A 114 -8.84 6.38 13.91
N VAL A 115 -7.89 5.77 14.64
CA VAL A 115 -8.17 4.75 15.67
C VAL A 115 -7.44 5.05 16.97
N ASP A 116 -8.21 5.23 18.05
CA ASP A 116 -7.65 5.21 19.41
C ASP A 116 -7.38 3.76 19.84
N TYR A 117 -6.13 3.33 19.69
CA TYR A 117 -5.71 1.97 20.07
C TYR A 117 -5.69 1.77 21.58
N LYS A 118 -5.59 2.84 22.39
CA LYS A 118 -5.72 2.75 23.83
C LYS A 118 -7.15 2.44 24.22
N GLU A 119 -8.10 3.22 23.72
CA GLU A 119 -9.52 2.95 23.97
C GLU A 119 -9.92 1.57 23.45
N ARG A 120 -9.42 1.17 22.27
CA ARG A 120 -9.66 -0.18 21.72
C ARG A 120 -9.09 -1.29 22.60
N TYR A 121 -7.86 -1.14 23.08
CA TYR A 121 -7.24 -2.11 23.98
C TYR A 121 -7.98 -2.21 25.32
N ASP A 122 -8.35 -1.06 25.90
CA ASP A 122 -9.10 -1.00 27.16
C ASP A 122 -10.46 -1.69 27.01
N ARG A 123 -11.21 -1.42 25.91
CA ARG A 123 -12.47 -2.11 25.60
C ARG A 123 -12.29 -3.60 25.37
N TRP A 124 -11.20 -4.02 24.72
CA TRP A 124 -10.91 -5.43 24.52
C TRP A 124 -10.68 -6.13 25.86
N GLN A 125 -9.82 -5.56 26.71
CA GLN A 125 -9.53 -6.09 28.03
C GLN A 125 -10.78 -6.16 28.92
N ASP A 126 -11.69 -5.18 28.80
CA ASP A 126 -12.93 -5.16 29.56
C ASP A 126 -13.90 -6.30 29.22
N ASN A 127 -13.73 -7.01 28.10
CA ASN A 127 -14.52 -8.22 27.82
C ASN A 127 -14.15 -9.41 28.72
N PHE A 128 -13.06 -9.32 29.48
CA PHE A 128 -12.51 -10.44 30.23
C PHE A 128 -12.52 -10.21 31.75
N THR A 129 -12.52 -11.32 32.49
CA THR A 129 -12.36 -11.38 33.94
C THR A 129 -11.50 -12.59 34.29
N THR A 130 -11.09 -12.70 35.55
CA THR A 130 -10.32 -13.85 36.05
C THR A 130 -11.25 -14.80 36.79
N ASN A 131 -11.25 -16.08 36.41
CA ASN A 131 -12.03 -17.09 37.12
C ASN A 131 -11.35 -17.48 38.45
N LYS A 132 -12.00 -18.36 39.23
CA LYS A 132 -11.47 -18.83 40.53
C LYS A 132 -10.11 -19.56 40.44
N LYS A 133 -9.70 -20.01 39.25
CA LYS A 133 -8.43 -20.69 38.99
C LYS A 133 -7.32 -19.74 38.53
N GLY A 134 -7.60 -18.44 38.39
CA GLY A 134 -6.65 -17.48 37.85
C GLY A 134 -6.64 -17.40 36.32
N GLU A 135 -7.55 -18.10 35.63
CA GLU A 135 -7.60 -18.11 34.17
C GLU A 135 -8.41 -16.93 33.65
N ARG A 136 -7.94 -16.27 32.57
CA ARG A 136 -8.67 -15.23 31.85
C ARG A 136 -9.86 -15.87 31.14
N VAL A 137 -11.07 -15.41 31.45
CA VAL A 137 -12.33 -15.88 30.85
C VAL A 137 -13.17 -14.71 30.39
N LEU A 138 -14.03 -14.93 29.41
CA LEU A 138 -14.96 -13.91 28.93
C LEU A 138 -16.01 -13.60 30.01
N LYS A 139 -16.35 -12.32 30.20
CA LYS A 139 -17.47 -11.92 31.06
C LYS A 139 -18.80 -12.40 30.47
N THR A 140 -19.78 -12.63 31.34
CA THR A 140 -21.10 -13.14 30.94
C THR A 140 -21.87 -12.17 30.05
N ASP A 141 -21.66 -10.87 30.23
CA ASP A 141 -22.31 -9.77 29.50
C ASP A 141 -21.56 -9.33 28.23
N ALA A 142 -20.33 -9.82 28.01
CA ALA A 142 -19.52 -9.44 26.84
C ALA A 142 -20.21 -9.73 25.49
N ARG A 143 -21.17 -10.67 25.47
CA ARG A 143 -21.94 -11.06 24.29
C ARG A 143 -23.16 -10.16 24.00
N GLU A 144 -23.64 -9.39 24.97
CA GLU A 144 -24.93 -8.70 24.89
C GLU A 144 -25.03 -7.78 23.66
N PHE A 145 -23.96 -7.05 23.35
CA PHE A 145 -23.91 -6.16 22.19
C PHE A 145 -24.11 -6.91 20.86
N PHE A 146 -23.50 -8.08 20.72
CA PHE A 146 -23.51 -8.91 19.52
C PHE A 146 -24.84 -9.64 19.33
N ASP A 147 -25.46 -10.05 20.44
CA ASP A 147 -26.75 -10.75 20.47
C ASP A 147 -27.95 -9.79 20.36
N LYS A 148 -27.74 -8.47 20.47
CA LYS A 148 -28.80 -7.46 20.38
C LYS A 148 -29.37 -7.37 18.97
N GLY A 149 -30.64 -7.76 18.82
CA GLY A 149 -31.44 -7.60 17.60
C GLY A 149 -31.22 -8.64 16.52
N ARG A 150 -30.42 -9.69 16.78
CA ARG A 150 -30.22 -10.79 15.82
C ARG A 150 -31.37 -11.79 15.83
N ASP A 151 -31.48 -12.55 14.75
CA ASP A 151 -32.31 -13.76 14.72
C ASP A 151 -31.71 -14.81 15.68
N LYS A 152 -32.56 -15.41 16.50
CA LYS A 152 -32.22 -16.46 17.45
C LYS A 152 -32.80 -17.82 17.05
N GLY A 153 -33.61 -17.86 15.99
CA GLY A 153 -34.35 -19.04 15.57
C GLY A 153 -35.58 -19.31 16.44
N SER A 154 -35.87 -20.59 16.63
CA SER A 154 -37.01 -21.12 17.38
C SER A 154 -36.55 -22.00 18.55
N GLY A 155 -37.49 -22.53 19.34
CA GLY A 155 -37.16 -23.45 20.43
C GLY A 155 -36.55 -24.80 19.98
N ALA A 156 -36.74 -25.19 18.72
CA ALA A 156 -36.19 -26.44 18.17
C ALA A 156 -34.92 -26.22 17.34
N VAL A 157 -34.76 -25.03 16.74
CA VAL A 157 -33.66 -24.69 15.84
C VAL A 157 -33.11 -23.34 16.25
N HIS A 158 -31.87 -23.29 16.68
CA HIS A 158 -31.19 -22.04 17.02
C HIS A 158 -30.44 -21.49 15.80
N LYS A 159 -30.23 -20.16 15.80
CA LYS A 159 -29.22 -19.52 14.95
C LYS A 159 -27.86 -19.57 15.65
N ASP A 160 -27.04 -20.55 15.30
CA ASP A 160 -25.68 -20.75 15.82
C ASP A 160 -24.68 -19.77 15.19
N HIS A 161 -23.78 -19.28 16.02
CA HIS A 161 -22.57 -18.60 15.57
C HIS A 161 -21.51 -19.68 15.33
N THR A 162 -21.27 -20.01 14.06
CA THR A 162 -20.35 -21.09 13.67
C THR A 162 -18.96 -20.86 14.25
N VAL A 163 -18.38 -19.69 13.95
CA VAL A 163 -17.30 -19.08 14.74
C VAL A 163 -17.94 -18.32 15.89
N SER A 164 -17.75 -18.80 17.12
CA SER A 164 -18.43 -18.26 18.30
C SER A 164 -17.98 -16.83 18.63
N ILE A 165 -18.82 -16.04 19.30
CA ILE A 165 -18.42 -14.70 19.79
C ILE A 165 -17.19 -14.78 20.70
N LYS A 166 -17.06 -15.84 21.50
CA LYS A 166 -15.89 -16.03 22.36
C LYS A 166 -14.62 -16.25 21.54
N GLU A 167 -14.67 -17.04 20.46
CA GLU A 167 -13.54 -17.22 19.56
C GLU A 167 -13.15 -15.87 18.93
N GLN A 168 -14.14 -15.12 18.43
CA GLN A 168 -13.92 -13.80 17.81
C GLN A 168 -13.32 -12.77 18.77
N LEU A 169 -13.77 -12.72 20.03
CA LEU A 169 -13.24 -11.77 21.03
C LEU A 169 -11.87 -12.18 21.58
N ASN A 170 -11.52 -13.46 21.55
CA ASN A 170 -10.17 -13.93 21.88
C ASN A 170 -9.19 -13.79 20.72
N ASP A 171 -9.69 -13.63 19.49
CA ASP A 171 -8.87 -13.43 18.32
C ASP A 171 -8.17 -12.07 18.38
N ILE A 172 -6.85 -12.09 18.46
CA ILE A 172 -6.04 -10.88 18.62
C ILE A 172 -6.11 -9.97 17.40
N GLU A 173 -6.20 -10.52 16.20
CA GLU A 173 -6.29 -9.73 14.98
C GLU A 173 -7.66 -9.06 14.87
N MET A 174 -8.73 -9.76 15.24
CA MET A 174 -10.05 -9.13 15.33
C MET A 174 -10.04 -8.00 16.35
N SER A 175 -9.49 -8.26 17.54
CA SER A 175 -9.40 -7.28 18.63
C SER A 175 -8.56 -6.06 18.27
N THR A 176 -7.54 -6.24 17.43
CA THR A 176 -6.65 -5.17 16.97
C THR A 176 -7.31 -4.38 15.84
N PHE A 177 -7.79 -5.05 14.79
CA PHE A 177 -8.11 -4.41 13.52
C PHE A 177 -9.60 -4.13 13.31
N PHE A 178 -10.50 -4.81 14.02
CA PHE A 178 -11.95 -4.63 13.83
C PHE A 178 -12.54 -3.67 14.85
N SER A 179 -13.44 -2.81 14.39
CA SER A 179 -14.40 -2.12 15.25
C SER A 179 -15.38 -3.12 15.87
N LYS A 180 -16.03 -2.73 16.96
CA LYS A 180 -17.02 -3.59 17.63
C LYS A 180 -18.20 -3.90 16.70
N GLU A 181 -18.55 -2.95 15.84
CA GLU A 181 -19.56 -3.04 14.81
C GLU A 181 -19.17 -4.05 13.72
N GLU A 182 -17.93 -4.01 13.21
CA GLU A 182 -17.45 -4.98 12.20
C GLU A 182 -17.42 -6.41 12.75
N VAL A 183 -17.06 -6.61 14.03
CA VAL A 183 -17.17 -7.91 14.69
C VAL A 183 -18.64 -8.35 14.73
N LYS A 184 -19.58 -7.45 15.06
CA LYS A 184 -21.01 -7.76 15.08
C LYS A 184 -21.57 -8.09 13.70
N GLU A 185 -21.12 -7.39 12.67
CA GLU A 185 -21.52 -7.65 11.28
C GLU A 185 -21.05 -9.02 10.81
N PHE A 186 -19.80 -9.41 11.10
CA PHE A 186 -19.31 -10.75 10.79
C PHE A 186 -20.09 -11.81 11.57
N ALA A 187 -20.22 -11.62 12.90
CA ALA A 187 -20.91 -12.56 13.78
C ALA A 187 -22.32 -12.89 13.29
N ASN A 188 -23.07 -11.87 12.87
CA ASN A 188 -24.46 -12.03 12.44
C ASN A 188 -24.63 -12.11 10.91
N SER A 189 -23.54 -12.30 10.17
CA SER A 189 -23.60 -12.49 8.72
C SER A 189 -24.22 -13.83 8.35
N SER A 190 -24.76 -13.93 7.14
CA SER A 190 -25.25 -15.20 6.58
C SER A 190 -24.15 -16.26 6.40
N LYS A 191 -22.87 -15.87 6.52
CA LYS A 191 -21.73 -16.78 6.46
C LYS A 191 -21.42 -17.42 7.81
N ASN A 192 -21.74 -16.75 8.92
CA ASN A 192 -21.42 -17.22 10.27
C ASN A 192 -22.65 -17.60 11.11
N LEU A 193 -23.84 -17.15 10.72
CA LEU A 193 -25.10 -17.38 11.44
C LEU A 193 -25.97 -18.41 10.72
N HIS A 194 -25.91 -19.66 11.17
CA HIS A 194 -26.58 -20.80 10.52
C HIS A 194 -27.60 -21.48 11.44
N ASP A 195 -28.54 -22.20 10.85
CA ASP A 195 -29.49 -23.01 11.62
C ASP A 195 -28.80 -24.25 12.19
N LEU A 196 -29.02 -24.49 13.48
CA LEU A 196 -28.51 -25.67 14.18
C LEU A 196 -29.58 -26.19 15.14
N ASP A 197 -29.68 -27.52 15.27
CA ASP A 197 -30.53 -28.15 16.28
C ASP A 197 -30.26 -27.52 17.66
N ALA A 198 -31.31 -27.12 18.37
CA ALA A 198 -31.18 -26.38 19.63
C ALA A 198 -30.34 -27.14 20.67
N SER A 199 -30.50 -28.46 20.73
CA SER A 199 -29.74 -29.32 21.65
C SER A 199 -28.30 -29.49 21.21
N ALA A 200 -28.04 -29.58 19.90
CA ALA A 200 -26.70 -29.55 19.34
C ALA A 200 -25.99 -28.22 19.66
N ASN A 201 -26.66 -27.08 19.45
CA ASN A 201 -26.12 -25.75 19.76
C ASN A 201 -25.77 -25.60 21.24
N MET A 202 -26.65 -26.04 22.14
CA MET A 202 -26.36 -26.06 23.59
C MET A 202 -25.21 -27.01 23.93
N SER A 203 -25.09 -28.15 23.24
CA SER A 203 -23.99 -29.12 23.44
C SER A 203 -22.65 -28.65 22.85
N LYS A 204 -22.67 -27.86 21.78
CA LYS A 204 -21.49 -27.20 21.19
C LYS A 204 -20.96 -26.15 22.14
N GLY A 205 -21.84 -25.28 22.65
CA GLY A 205 -21.46 -24.18 23.54
C GLY A 205 -20.42 -23.28 22.87
N ASP A 206 -19.26 -23.14 23.52
CA ASP A 206 -18.13 -22.32 23.06
C ASP A 206 -17.10 -23.08 22.22
N LYS A 207 -17.27 -24.39 22.01
CA LYS A 207 -16.35 -25.19 21.21
C LYS A 207 -16.34 -24.71 19.76
N THR A 208 -15.20 -24.82 19.10
CA THR A 208 -15.15 -24.73 17.64
C THR A 208 -16.03 -25.81 17.02
N MET A 209 -16.51 -25.60 15.78
CA MET A 209 -17.35 -26.60 15.12
C MET A 209 -16.61 -27.95 15.01
N LYS A 210 -15.31 -27.93 14.71
CA LYS A 210 -14.46 -29.11 14.69
C LYS A 210 -14.41 -29.83 16.03
N GLU A 211 -14.10 -29.12 17.12
CA GLU A 211 -14.09 -29.72 18.47
C GLU A 211 -15.44 -30.27 18.89
N PHE A 212 -16.54 -29.64 18.45
CA PHE A 212 -17.87 -30.17 18.67
C PHE A 212 -18.08 -31.48 17.92
N LEU A 213 -17.88 -31.49 16.60
CA LEU A 213 -18.07 -32.65 15.72
C LEU A 213 -17.15 -33.84 16.06
N ASP A 214 -15.97 -33.57 16.63
CA ASP A 214 -15.04 -34.60 17.07
C ASP A 214 -15.26 -35.03 18.53
N SER A 215 -16.19 -34.40 19.25
CA SER A 215 -16.47 -34.75 20.65
C SER A 215 -17.39 -35.96 20.80
N GLU A 216 -17.09 -36.81 21.79
CA GLU A 216 -17.93 -37.96 22.13
C GLU A 216 -18.61 -37.77 23.49
N ARG A 217 -19.85 -38.24 23.61
CA ARG A 217 -20.53 -38.35 24.91
C ARG A 217 -21.21 -39.71 24.99
N ASN A 218 -20.81 -40.51 25.99
CA ASN A 218 -21.26 -41.90 26.14
C ASN A 218 -20.94 -42.77 24.91
N GLY A 219 -19.80 -42.53 24.26
CA GLY A 219 -19.36 -43.27 23.06
C GLY A 219 -20.10 -42.92 21.77
N LEU A 220 -20.96 -41.89 21.77
CA LEU A 220 -21.69 -41.42 20.60
C LEU A 220 -21.19 -40.04 20.16
N LYS A 221 -21.01 -39.88 18.85
CA LYS A 221 -20.69 -38.61 18.19
C LYS A 221 -21.91 -37.69 18.10
N PRO A 222 -21.74 -36.39 17.81
CA PRO A 222 -22.86 -35.46 17.77
C PRO A 222 -23.89 -35.80 16.70
N GLU A 223 -23.47 -36.28 15.52
CA GLU A 223 -24.34 -36.71 14.42
C GLU A 223 -25.21 -37.94 14.77
N GLU A 224 -24.82 -38.70 15.80
CA GLU A 224 -25.61 -39.83 16.31
C GLU A 224 -26.56 -39.40 17.43
N ARG A 225 -26.35 -38.21 17.99
CA ARG A 225 -27.07 -37.69 19.16
C ARG A 225 -28.09 -36.61 18.81
N PHE A 226 -27.89 -35.93 17.68
CA PHE A 226 -28.65 -34.75 17.28
C PHE A 226 -29.01 -34.81 15.80
N ASN A 227 -30.05 -34.08 15.40
CA ASN A 227 -30.45 -33.97 14.00
C ASN A 227 -29.57 -32.95 13.27
N ILE A 228 -28.34 -33.34 12.93
CA ILE A 228 -27.36 -32.49 12.26
C ILE A 228 -26.75 -33.21 11.05
N ASP A 229 -26.37 -32.43 10.03
CA ASP A 229 -25.56 -32.92 8.91
C ASP A 229 -24.11 -32.49 9.11
N ARG A 230 -23.25 -33.45 9.47
CA ARG A 230 -21.82 -33.21 9.68
C ARG A 230 -21.16 -32.55 8.47
N LYS A 231 -21.45 -33.01 7.26
CA LYS A 231 -20.80 -32.49 6.04
C LYS A 231 -21.22 -31.04 5.78
N GLN A 232 -22.48 -30.72 6.04
CA GLN A 232 -22.96 -29.34 5.92
C GLN A 232 -22.30 -28.43 6.95
N LEU A 233 -22.21 -28.86 8.22
CA LEU A 233 -21.55 -28.06 9.27
C LEU A 233 -20.04 -27.87 9.03
N GLU A 234 -19.36 -28.88 8.50
CA GLU A 234 -17.95 -28.75 8.08
C GLU A 234 -17.78 -27.78 6.90
N LYS A 235 -18.75 -27.75 5.96
CA LYS A 235 -18.77 -26.77 4.88
C LYS A 235 -19.03 -25.36 5.40
N ASP A 236 -19.99 -25.19 6.31
CA ASP A 236 -20.34 -23.90 6.89
C ASP A 236 -19.19 -23.31 7.73
N ASP A 237 -18.49 -24.15 8.52
CA ASP A 237 -17.29 -23.73 9.26
C ASP A 237 -16.17 -23.29 8.32
N ARG A 238 -15.95 -24.02 7.22
CA ARG A 238 -14.97 -23.60 6.20
C ARG A 238 -15.33 -22.26 5.57
N GLU A 239 -16.58 -22.08 5.12
CA GLU A 239 -17.04 -20.82 4.52
C GLU A 239 -16.93 -19.64 5.50
N ALA A 240 -17.31 -19.84 6.78
CA ALA A 240 -17.21 -18.82 7.81
C ALA A 240 -15.75 -18.40 8.07
N ARG A 241 -14.83 -19.37 8.08
CA ARG A 241 -13.40 -19.12 8.29
C ARG A 241 -12.72 -18.48 7.09
N GLU A 242 -13.09 -18.86 5.86
CA GLU A 242 -12.63 -18.21 4.64
C GLU A 242 -13.06 -16.73 4.59
N GLU A 243 -14.32 -16.44 4.89
CA GLU A 243 -14.83 -15.06 4.98
C GLU A 243 -14.14 -14.27 6.10
N LEU A 244 -13.94 -14.88 7.27
CA LEU A 244 -13.22 -14.24 8.37
C LEU A 244 -11.78 -13.91 8.00
N HIS A 245 -11.08 -14.84 7.35
CA HIS A 245 -9.71 -14.65 6.88
C HIS A 245 -9.63 -13.47 5.90
N LYS A 246 -10.55 -13.40 4.92
CA LYS A 246 -10.64 -12.28 3.97
C LYS A 246 -10.81 -10.94 4.71
N ARG A 247 -11.79 -10.83 5.62
CA ARG A 247 -12.03 -9.61 6.40
C ARG A 247 -10.84 -9.19 7.25
N LYS A 248 -10.12 -10.16 7.82
CA LYS A 248 -8.90 -9.89 8.60
C LYS A 248 -7.83 -9.24 7.75
N GLN A 249 -7.58 -9.75 6.55
CA GLN A 249 -6.61 -9.15 5.62
C GLN A 249 -7.04 -7.72 5.22
N GLU A 250 -8.31 -7.53 4.89
CA GLU A 250 -8.85 -6.21 4.54
C GLU A 250 -8.71 -5.19 5.69
N ASN A 251 -9.08 -5.56 6.91
CA ASN A 251 -9.02 -4.66 8.06
C ASN A 251 -7.59 -4.40 8.54
N LYS A 252 -6.69 -5.38 8.42
CA LYS A 252 -5.25 -5.18 8.63
C LYS A 252 -4.68 -4.17 7.65
N GLU A 253 -5.02 -4.27 6.37
CA GLU A 253 -4.60 -3.31 5.35
C GLU A 253 -5.16 -1.91 5.65
N LYS A 254 -6.45 -1.78 5.98
CA LYS A 254 -7.06 -0.50 6.39
C LYS A 254 -6.34 0.11 7.60
N ALA A 255 -5.99 -0.68 8.61
CA ALA A 255 -5.28 -0.20 9.79
C ALA A 255 -3.87 0.31 9.45
N ILE A 256 -3.15 -0.38 8.54
CA ILE A 256 -1.86 0.07 8.02
C ILE A 256 -2.01 1.39 7.27
N GLN A 257 -3.01 1.51 6.39
CA GLN A 257 -3.26 2.75 5.64
C GLN A 257 -3.60 3.92 6.54
N SER A 258 -4.45 3.69 7.53
CA SER A 258 -4.76 4.67 8.57
C SER A 258 -3.50 5.14 9.29
N GLY A 259 -2.61 4.23 9.69
CA GLY A 259 -1.36 4.60 10.34
C GLY A 259 -0.43 5.41 9.43
N LYS A 260 -0.28 5.02 8.16
CA LYS A 260 0.49 5.79 7.15
C LYS A 260 -0.07 7.20 6.96
N LYS A 261 -1.39 7.31 6.81
CA LYS A 261 -2.12 8.57 6.71
C LYS A 261 -1.90 9.44 7.95
N SER A 262 -2.07 8.87 9.14
CA SER A 262 -1.86 9.59 10.40
C SER A 262 -0.45 10.17 10.51
N ARG A 263 0.55 9.37 10.15
CA ARG A 263 1.96 9.78 10.11
C ARG A 263 2.20 10.93 9.12
N ARG A 264 1.54 10.89 7.95
CA ARG A 264 1.60 11.98 6.95
C ARG A 264 0.96 13.25 7.50
N GLU A 265 -0.20 13.15 8.13
CA GLU A 265 -0.86 14.31 8.72
C GLU A 265 -0.11 14.90 9.92
N GLU A 266 0.65 14.09 10.65
CA GLU A 266 1.49 14.59 11.74
C GLU A 266 2.64 15.45 11.22
N VAL A 267 3.32 15.02 10.15
CA VAL A 267 4.30 15.85 9.42
C VAL A 267 3.68 17.19 9.01
N LEU A 268 2.49 17.15 8.38
CA LEU A 268 1.82 18.36 7.91
C LEU A 268 1.42 19.29 9.06
N LYS A 269 1.03 18.76 10.22
CA LYS A 269 0.62 19.57 11.39
C LYS A 269 1.80 20.24 12.10
N VAL A 270 2.95 19.57 12.16
CA VAL A 270 4.18 20.11 12.74
C VAL A 270 4.82 21.21 11.88
N SER A 271 4.38 21.32 10.63
CA SER A 271 4.89 22.30 9.67
C SER A 271 4.46 23.76 9.92
N GLY A 272 4.07 24.15 11.15
CA GLY A 272 3.40 25.41 11.55
C GLY A 272 4.01 26.78 11.15
N LYS A 273 5.04 26.82 10.31
CA LYS A 273 5.47 28.02 9.57
C LYS A 273 4.92 27.95 8.14
N ALA A 274 4.23 29.00 7.69
CA ALA A 274 3.53 29.06 6.39
C ALA A 274 4.35 28.54 5.18
N LEU A 275 5.66 28.80 5.15
CA LEU A 275 6.58 28.32 4.12
C LEU A 275 6.67 26.78 4.03
N LYS A 276 6.73 26.09 5.18
CA LYS A 276 6.81 24.61 5.24
C LYS A 276 5.53 23.98 4.70
N ALA A 277 4.39 24.45 5.19
CA ALA A 277 3.09 23.95 4.79
C ALA A 277 2.84 24.17 3.30
N ALA A 278 3.15 25.37 2.79
CA ALA A 278 3.01 25.68 1.38
C ALA A 278 3.95 24.84 0.49
N LEU A 279 5.20 24.59 0.91
CA LEU A 279 6.12 23.73 0.14
C LEU A 279 5.64 22.27 0.07
N LEU A 280 5.24 21.69 1.21
CA LEU A 280 4.71 20.32 1.26
C LEU A 280 3.39 20.18 0.49
N GLN A 281 2.56 21.24 0.47
CA GLN A 281 1.35 21.29 -0.32
C GLN A 281 1.67 21.27 -1.83
N LEU A 282 2.60 22.11 -2.29
CA LEU A 282 3.02 22.13 -3.68
C LEU A 282 3.63 20.79 -4.14
N LEU A 283 4.42 20.14 -3.27
CA LEU A 283 4.94 18.80 -3.54
C LEU A 283 3.80 17.77 -3.62
N SER A 284 2.80 17.85 -2.74
CA SER A 284 1.61 16.99 -2.78
C SER A 284 0.83 17.15 -4.09
N GLU A 285 0.66 18.39 -4.55
CA GLU A 285 -0.03 18.72 -5.80
C GLU A 285 0.74 18.20 -7.01
N PHE A 286 2.06 18.40 -7.04
CA PHE A 286 2.94 17.86 -8.07
C PHE A 286 2.86 16.33 -8.16
N LEU A 287 2.90 15.63 -7.03
CA LEU A 287 2.75 14.17 -6.99
C LEU A 287 1.43 13.71 -7.57
N ARG A 288 0.33 14.35 -7.16
CA ARG A 288 -1.01 14.03 -7.69
C ARG A 288 -1.10 14.29 -9.18
N GLU A 289 -0.54 15.41 -9.64
CA GLU A 289 -0.48 15.75 -11.06
C GLU A 289 0.30 14.70 -11.86
N LEU A 290 1.50 14.33 -11.40
CA LEU A 290 2.33 13.29 -12.04
C LEU A 290 1.63 11.93 -12.07
N ILE A 291 1.07 11.48 -10.94
CA ILE A 291 0.34 10.22 -10.86
C ILE A 291 -0.86 10.25 -11.82
N SER A 292 -1.63 11.33 -11.84
CA SER A 292 -2.79 11.46 -12.73
C SER A 292 -2.37 11.38 -14.20
N LYS A 293 -1.27 12.04 -14.57
CA LYS A 293 -0.76 11.97 -15.95
C LYS A 293 -0.19 10.58 -16.28
N PHE A 294 0.46 9.91 -15.34
CA PHE A 294 0.92 8.52 -15.50
C PHE A 294 -0.26 7.56 -15.69
N ILE A 295 -1.29 7.65 -14.86
CA ILE A 295 -2.51 6.83 -14.99
C ILE A 295 -3.22 7.12 -16.31
N SER A 296 -3.27 8.38 -16.74
CA SER A 296 -3.83 8.75 -18.05
C SER A 296 -3.03 8.10 -19.18
N TRP A 297 -1.71 8.20 -19.16
CA TRP A 297 -0.84 7.60 -20.17
C TRP A 297 -0.97 6.07 -20.22
N LEU A 298 -1.13 5.40 -19.07
CA LEU A 298 -1.39 3.95 -19.02
C LEU A 298 -2.71 3.55 -19.71
N LYS A 299 -3.69 4.47 -19.79
CA LYS A 299 -4.98 4.26 -20.45
C LYS A 299 -4.97 4.61 -21.95
N ASP A 300 -3.92 5.25 -22.46
CA ASP A 300 -3.82 5.62 -23.87
C ASP A 300 -3.63 4.37 -24.75
N THR A 301 -4.27 4.37 -25.92
CA THR A 301 -4.26 3.25 -26.87
C THR A 301 -2.94 3.11 -27.63
N GLU A 302 -2.20 4.21 -27.79
CA GLU A 302 -0.85 4.25 -28.36
C GLU A 302 0.12 4.76 -27.27
N ARG A 303 0.68 3.82 -26.50
CA ARG A 303 1.60 4.14 -25.40
C ARG A 303 2.98 4.44 -25.97
N ASN A 304 3.29 5.72 -26.15
CA ASN A 304 4.60 6.17 -26.60
C ASN A 304 5.40 6.76 -25.41
N LEU A 305 6.68 6.38 -25.28
CA LEU A 305 7.56 6.89 -24.21
C LEU A 305 7.75 8.41 -24.30
N SER A 306 7.84 8.96 -25.51
CA SER A 306 7.86 10.39 -25.82
C SER A 306 6.62 11.10 -25.24
N THR A 307 5.42 10.53 -25.41
CA THR A 307 4.20 11.16 -24.88
C THR A 307 4.19 11.16 -23.35
N PHE A 308 4.75 10.14 -22.70
CA PHE A 308 4.92 10.14 -21.25
C PHE A 308 5.98 11.14 -20.76
N ILE A 309 7.10 11.24 -21.48
CA ILE A 309 8.16 12.22 -21.19
C ILE A 309 7.61 13.63 -21.25
N GLU A 310 6.76 13.96 -22.24
CA GLU A 310 6.08 15.26 -22.30
C GLU A 310 5.16 15.47 -21.08
N LYS A 311 4.43 14.44 -20.63
CA LYS A 311 3.64 14.54 -19.39
C LYS A 311 4.51 14.83 -18.15
N ILE A 312 5.69 14.22 -18.05
CA ILE A 312 6.64 14.47 -16.96
C ILE A 312 7.16 15.91 -17.03
N LYS A 313 7.58 16.38 -18.22
CA LYS A 313 8.03 17.76 -18.44
C LYS A 313 6.97 18.76 -17.99
N ASP A 314 5.73 18.57 -18.44
CA ASP A 314 4.60 19.42 -18.08
C ASP A 314 4.41 19.53 -16.57
N ALA A 315 4.43 18.40 -15.86
CA ALA A 315 4.22 18.38 -14.42
C ALA A 315 5.38 19.07 -13.67
N ILE A 316 6.62 18.89 -14.12
CA ILE A 316 7.79 19.57 -13.52
C ILE A 316 7.69 21.08 -13.75
N ILE A 317 7.34 21.51 -14.97
CA ILE A 317 7.17 22.93 -15.30
C ILE A 317 6.04 23.55 -14.46
N SER A 318 4.90 22.86 -14.35
CA SER A 318 3.78 23.24 -13.48
C SER A 318 4.24 23.43 -12.03
N PHE A 319 4.96 22.44 -11.48
CA PHE A 319 5.51 22.49 -10.14
C PHE A 319 6.45 23.68 -9.93
N VAL A 320 7.44 23.88 -10.81
CA VAL A 320 8.43 24.96 -10.67
C VAL A 320 7.77 26.34 -10.82
N ASN A 321 6.77 26.48 -11.69
CA ASN A 321 5.96 27.69 -11.79
C ASN A 321 5.22 27.98 -10.47
N ASN A 322 4.55 26.99 -9.89
CA ASN A 322 3.83 27.15 -8.63
C ASN A 322 4.79 27.43 -7.46
N LEU A 323 5.94 26.75 -7.40
CA LEU A 323 7.01 27.02 -6.44
C LEU A 323 7.51 28.47 -6.55
N SER A 324 7.77 28.93 -7.77
CA SER A 324 8.21 30.30 -8.02
C SER A 324 7.17 31.33 -7.59
N ASN A 325 5.92 31.16 -8.02
CA ASN A 325 4.87 32.16 -7.83
C ASN A 325 4.35 32.20 -6.39
N HIS A 326 4.35 31.08 -5.67
CA HIS A 326 3.74 30.99 -4.35
C HIS A 326 4.78 31.04 -3.21
N LEU A 327 6.04 30.71 -3.47
CA LEU A 327 7.06 30.64 -2.41
C LEU A 327 8.30 31.49 -2.64
N LEU A 328 8.85 31.52 -3.86
CA LEU A 328 10.20 32.08 -4.08
C LEU A 328 10.19 33.51 -4.66
N ASN A 329 9.09 33.94 -5.29
CA ASN A 329 8.95 35.24 -5.96
C ASN A 329 10.12 35.56 -6.92
N ILE A 330 10.53 34.58 -7.72
CA ILE A 330 11.67 34.69 -8.65
C ILE A 330 11.22 35.01 -10.07
N GLY A 331 12.11 35.62 -10.86
CA GLY A 331 11.82 35.99 -12.25
C GLY A 331 11.77 34.78 -13.20
N LYS A 332 10.99 34.88 -14.29
CA LYS A 332 10.77 33.80 -15.27
C LYS A 332 12.06 33.13 -15.79
N SER A 333 13.15 33.87 -15.97
CA SER A 333 14.44 33.30 -16.42
C SER A 333 15.02 32.30 -15.40
N VAL A 334 14.87 32.56 -14.10
CA VAL A 334 15.32 31.65 -13.03
C VAL A 334 14.40 30.42 -12.96
N VAL A 335 13.08 30.61 -13.18
CA VAL A 335 12.10 29.52 -13.26
C VAL A 335 12.47 28.52 -14.35
N THR A 336 12.77 28.99 -15.56
CA THR A 336 13.20 28.14 -16.67
C THR A 336 14.48 27.37 -16.34
N MET A 337 15.46 28.03 -15.71
CA MET A 337 16.72 27.40 -15.33
C MET A 337 16.52 26.29 -14.28
N ILE A 338 15.68 26.52 -13.26
CA ILE A 338 15.33 25.50 -12.26
C ILE A 338 14.59 24.34 -12.93
N ALA A 339 13.62 24.62 -13.81
CA ALA A 339 12.90 23.57 -14.54
C ALA A 339 13.86 22.69 -15.35
N SER A 340 14.78 23.29 -16.11
CA SER A 340 15.78 22.55 -16.89
C SER A 340 16.69 21.67 -16.03
N ALA A 341 17.14 22.19 -14.87
CA ALA A 341 17.99 21.44 -13.94
C ALA A 341 17.31 20.21 -13.33
N ILE A 342 15.97 20.15 -13.37
CA ILE A 342 15.17 19.02 -12.90
C ILE A 342 14.82 18.07 -14.05
N VAL A 343 14.30 18.63 -15.15
CA VAL A 343 13.79 17.89 -16.31
C VAL A 343 14.84 16.94 -16.86
N GLY A 344 16.07 17.43 -17.09
CA GLY A 344 17.15 16.62 -17.69
C GLY A 344 17.47 15.36 -16.89
N PRO A 345 17.89 15.47 -15.62
CA PRO A 345 18.25 14.29 -14.82
C PRO A 345 17.07 13.33 -14.56
N VAL A 346 15.84 13.84 -14.41
CA VAL A 346 14.65 13.01 -14.21
C VAL A 346 14.36 12.17 -15.45
N ILE A 347 14.31 12.79 -16.64
CA ILE A 347 14.08 12.08 -17.90
C ILE A 347 15.19 11.06 -18.15
N ASN A 348 16.45 11.45 -17.99
CA ASN A 348 17.59 10.55 -18.18
C ASN A 348 17.50 9.31 -17.28
N THR A 349 17.07 9.49 -16.03
CA THR A 349 16.91 8.35 -15.12
C THR A 349 15.77 7.44 -15.54
N PHE A 350 14.65 8.02 -15.99
CA PHE A 350 13.53 7.23 -16.52
C PHE A 350 13.93 6.45 -17.78
N LEU A 351 14.62 7.09 -18.72
CA LEU A 351 15.14 6.45 -19.93
C LEU A 351 16.10 5.32 -19.59
N LYS A 352 17.07 5.55 -18.69
CA LYS A 352 17.96 4.49 -18.22
C LYS A 352 17.21 3.34 -17.56
N ALA A 353 16.19 3.64 -16.75
CA ALA A 353 15.33 2.63 -16.15
C ALA A 353 14.65 1.77 -17.23
N TRP A 354 14.05 2.44 -18.22
CA TRP A 354 13.41 1.81 -19.36
C TRP A 354 14.39 0.94 -20.17
N THR A 355 15.53 1.50 -20.58
CA THR A 355 16.59 0.78 -21.29
C THR A 355 17.10 -0.41 -20.49
N PHE A 356 17.28 -0.27 -19.17
CA PHE A 356 17.75 -1.34 -18.29
C PHE A 356 16.72 -2.47 -18.14
N ILE A 357 15.43 -2.11 -18.02
CA ILE A 357 14.31 -3.07 -18.04
C ILE A 357 14.28 -3.82 -19.36
N HIS A 358 14.51 -3.13 -20.48
CA HIS A 358 14.43 -3.72 -21.82
C HIS A 358 15.66 -4.57 -22.19
N GLN A 359 16.86 -4.12 -21.84
CA GLN A 359 18.13 -4.77 -22.22
C GLN A 359 18.65 -5.80 -21.19
N GLY A 360 18.12 -5.84 -19.95
CA GLY A 360 18.78 -6.48 -18.81
C GLY A 360 18.02 -7.62 -18.11
N TRP A 361 18.15 -8.85 -18.63
CA TRP A 361 17.69 -10.12 -17.99
C TRP A 361 18.13 -10.29 -16.52
N LYS A 362 19.36 -9.88 -16.18
CA LYS A 362 19.91 -10.03 -14.82
C LYS A 362 19.20 -9.16 -13.77
N SER A 363 18.56 -8.08 -14.21
CA SER A 363 18.06 -7.04 -13.30
C SER A 363 16.56 -7.14 -13.03
N LEU A 364 15.78 -7.58 -14.02
CA LEU A 364 14.40 -8.03 -13.79
C LEU A 364 14.38 -9.28 -12.90
N LYS A 365 15.43 -10.12 -12.97
CA LYS A 365 15.58 -11.28 -12.10
C LYS A 365 15.57 -10.92 -10.62
N GLU A 366 16.18 -9.83 -10.19
CA GLU A 366 16.16 -9.44 -8.77
C GLU A 366 14.75 -9.01 -8.31
N ALA A 367 13.98 -8.36 -9.19
CA ALA A 367 12.58 -8.04 -8.92
C ALA A 367 11.70 -9.31 -8.88
N ILE A 368 11.97 -10.28 -9.78
CA ILE A 368 11.29 -11.57 -9.82
C ILE A 368 11.66 -12.45 -8.61
N ASP A 369 12.95 -12.49 -8.24
CA ASP A 369 13.46 -13.20 -7.06
C ASP A 369 12.84 -12.61 -5.78
N TYR A 370 12.70 -11.28 -5.70
CA TYR A 370 11.95 -10.63 -4.64
C TYR A 370 10.48 -11.10 -4.61
N LEU A 371 9.80 -11.16 -5.75
CA LEU A 371 8.42 -11.61 -5.84
C LEU A 371 8.22 -13.10 -5.53
N ASN A 372 9.18 -13.95 -5.90
CA ASN A 372 9.13 -15.39 -5.67
C ASN A 372 9.44 -15.79 -4.22
N ASN A 373 10.04 -14.89 -3.43
CA ASN A 373 10.34 -15.17 -2.04
C ASN A 373 9.03 -15.41 -1.25
N PRO A 374 8.84 -16.57 -0.60
CA PRO A 374 7.62 -16.90 0.14
C PRO A 374 7.30 -15.90 1.25
N ASP A 375 8.31 -15.27 1.87
CA ASP A 375 8.14 -14.24 2.90
C ASP A 375 7.51 -12.95 2.35
N ASN A 376 7.51 -12.77 1.03
CA ASN A 376 6.95 -11.61 0.35
C ASN A 376 5.55 -11.84 -0.21
N LYS A 377 5.04 -13.08 -0.21
CA LYS A 377 3.72 -13.43 -0.77
C LYS A 377 2.56 -12.81 0.00
N GLU A 378 2.73 -12.57 1.29
CA GLU A 378 1.72 -11.93 2.14
C GLU A 378 1.79 -10.39 2.13
N LYS A 379 2.76 -9.80 1.41
CA LYS A 379 2.91 -8.34 1.36
C LYS A 379 1.91 -7.72 0.41
N SER A 380 1.38 -6.55 0.78
CA SER A 380 0.47 -5.83 -0.10
C SER A 380 1.17 -5.36 -1.39
N VAL A 381 0.39 -5.22 -2.46
CA VAL A 381 0.85 -4.77 -3.79
C VAL A 381 1.69 -3.50 -3.72
N GLN A 382 1.34 -2.59 -2.80
CA GLN A 382 2.06 -1.34 -2.55
C GLN A 382 3.51 -1.58 -2.10
N ILE A 383 3.71 -2.53 -1.17
CA ILE A 383 5.04 -2.85 -0.64
C ILE A 383 5.88 -3.49 -1.74
N MET A 384 5.29 -4.38 -2.54
CA MET A 384 5.97 -4.99 -3.68
C MET A 384 6.39 -3.93 -4.70
N MET A 385 5.50 -3.00 -5.04
CA MET A 385 5.78 -1.91 -5.97
C MET A 385 6.94 -1.01 -5.51
N LEU A 386 7.00 -0.71 -4.21
CA LEU A 386 8.10 0.07 -3.62
C LEU A 386 9.44 -0.63 -3.76
N GLU A 387 9.52 -1.88 -3.33
CA GLU A 387 10.78 -2.62 -3.29
C GLU A 387 11.28 -2.91 -4.71
N ILE A 388 10.39 -3.23 -5.65
CA ILE A 388 10.75 -3.38 -7.06
C ILE A 388 11.28 -2.06 -7.63
N GLY A 389 10.60 -0.94 -7.37
CA GLY A 389 11.07 0.38 -7.80
C GLY A 389 12.46 0.73 -7.28
N LYS A 390 12.74 0.42 -5.99
CA LYS A 390 14.06 0.60 -5.38
C LYS A 390 15.13 -0.28 -6.02
N ILE A 391 14.84 -1.57 -6.23
CA ILE A 391 15.75 -2.53 -6.86
C ILE A 391 16.15 -2.02 -8.24
N VAL A 392 15.16 -1.64 -9.06
CA VAL A 392 15.38 -1.17 -10.42
C VAL A 392 16.24 0.08 -10.40
N VAL A 393 15.87 1.11 -9.62
CA VAL A 393 16.63 2.38 -9.54
C VAL A 393 18.05 2.18 -9.02
N ALA A 394 18.25 1.33 -8.00
CA ALA A 394 19.58 1.01 -7.48
C ALA A 394 20.45 0.28 -8.52
N GLY A 395 19.84 -0.63 -9.28
CA GLY A 395 20.46 -1.39 -10.35
C GLY A 395 20.93 -0.57 -11.56
N LEU A 396 20.40 0.65 -11.76
CA LEU A 396 20.80 1.56 -12.86
C LEU A 396 22.22 2.14 -12.70
N SER A 397 22.88 1.89 -11.57
CA SER A 397 24.22 2.41 -11.29
C SER A 397 25.26 1.30 -11.26
N ALA A 398 26.36 1.46 -12.01
CA ALA A 398 27.47 0.51 -12.04
C ALA A 398 28.17 0.32 -10.67
N THR A 399 27.89 1.20 -9.70
CA THR A 399 28.46 1.21 -8.34
C THR A 399 27.41 0.94 -7.24
N GLY A 400 26.12 0.77 -7.59
CA GLY A 400 25.03 0.54 -6.63
C GLY A 400 24.68 1.72 -5.71
N ALA A 401 25.26 2.91 -5.93
CA ALA A 401 25.26 4.02 -4.95
C ALA A 401 24.45 5.26 -5.36
N ILE A 402 23.83 5.31 -6.55
CA ILE A 402 23.09 6.52 -6.95
C ILE A 402 21.71 6.56 -6.29
N VAL A 403 21.57 7.43 -5.28
CA VAL A 403 20.28 7.87 -4.75
C VAL A 403 19.85 9.12 -5.52
N LEU A 404 19.03 8.97 -6.57
CA LEU A 404 18.61 10.07 -7.45
C LEU A 404 18.13 11.30 -6.66
N GLY A 405 17.42 11.08 -5.56
CA GLY A 405 16.91 12.17 -4.73
C GLY A 405 18.00 13.00 -4.07
N GLU A 406 19.07 12.37 -3.59
CA GLU A 406 20.20 13.06 -2.98
C GLU A 406 21.03 13.83 -4.01
N THR A 407 21.30 13.22 -5.17
CA THR A 407 22.10 13.85 -6.23
C THR A 407 21.36 15.04 -6.84
N LEU A 408 20.06 14.89 -7.13
CA LEU A 408 19.19 15.98 -7.55
C LEU A 408 19.13 17.07 -6.48
N GLY A 409 18.90 16.69 -5.23
CA GLY A 409 18.74 17.64 -4.13
C GLY A 409 20.00 18.46 -3.88
N ALA A 410 21.17 17.82 -3.93
CA ALA A 410 22.47 18.48 -3.82
C ALA A 410 22.73 19.42 -5.01
N SER A 411 22.47 18.97 -6.24
CA SER A 411 22.64 19.78 -7.45
C SER A 411 21.75 21.03 -7.43
N LEU A 412 20.47 20.88 -7.09
CA LEU A 412 19.52 21.99 -6.97
C LEU A 412 19.94 22.98 -5.89
N THR A 413 20.34 22.47 -4.73
CA THR A 413 20.81 23.29 -3.61
C THR A 413 22.08 24.08 -3.98
N ALA A 414 23.03 23.46 -4.68
CA ALA A 414 24.28 24.10 -5.07
C ALA A 414 24.10 25.13 -6.20
N SER A 415 23.23 24.83 -7.17
CA SER A 415 23.05 25.65 -8.37
C SER A 415 22.14 26.86 -8.16
N PHE A 416 21.22 26.79 -7.18
CA PHE A 416 20.22 27.83 -6.95
C PHE A 416 20.24 28.29 -5.49
N PRO A 417 20.84 29.45 -5.18
CA PRO A 417 20.94 29.94 -3.80
C PRO A 417 19.59 30.04 -3.07
N VAL A 418 18.52 30.37 -3.79
CA VAL A 418 17.15 30.44 -3.24
C VAL A 418 16.63 29.08 -2.77
N LEU A 419 17.13 27.97 -3.35
CA LEU A 419 16.80 26.61 -2.95
C LEU A 419 17.70 26.08 -1.84
N ALA A 420 18.81 26.76 -1.53
CA ALA A 420 19.69 26.45 -0.41
C ALA A 420 19.17 26.94 0.95
N ILE A 421 18.04 27.66 0.96
CA ILE A 421 17.38 28.08 2.20
C ILE A 421 17.01 26.83 2.99
N SER A 422 17.62 26.71 4.17
CA SER A 422 17.33 25.63 5.11
C SER A 422 16.02 25.91 5.83
N ILE A 423 15.14 24.93 5.78
CA ILE A 423 13.90 24.90 6.51
C ILE A 423 14.11 23.97 7.71
N PRO A 424 13.89 24.45 8.95
CA PRO A 424 14.11 23.62 10.14
C PRO A 424 13.38 22.28 10.01
N LEU A 425 14.06 21.17 10.28
CA LEU A 425 13.58 19.78 10.19
C LEU A 425 13.31 19.24 8.77
N LEU A 426 13.25 20.08 7.73
CA LEU A 426 13.05 19.64 6.34
C LEU A 426 14.34 19.70 5.51
N GLY A 427 15.42 20.26 6.05
CA GLY A 427 16.65 20.52 5.31
C GLY A 427 16.48 21.66 4.29
N THR A 428 17.28 21.68 3.24
CA THR A 428 17.17 22.70 2.18
C THR A 428 15.95 22.46 1.29
N ILE A 429 15.37 23.52 0.73
CA ILE A 429 14.28 23.40 -0.26
C ILE A 429 14.70 22.49 -1.42
N GLY A 430 15.93 22.68 -1.94
CA GLY A 430 16.49 21.85 -3.01
C GLY A 430 16.61 20.38 -2.60
N GLY A 431 17.09 20.11 -1.39
CA GLY A 431 17.20 18.76 -0.84
C GLY A 431 15.84 18.05 -0.72
N LEU A 432 14.81 18.75 -0.25
CA LEU A 432 13.46 18.19 -0.15
C LEU A 432 12.85 17.91 -1.53
N ILE A 433 13.00 18.85 -2.49
CA ILE A 433 12.56 18.65 -3.88
C ILE A 433 13.24 17.43 -4.49
N GLY A 434 14.56 17.32 -4.31
CA GLY A 434 15.35 16.19 -4.79
C GLY A 434 14.80 14.86 -4.30
N THR A 435 14.71 14.67 -2.97
CA THR A 435 14.15 13.43 -2.38
C THR A 435 12.75 13.13 -2.87
N PHE A 436 11.89 14.13 -2.91
CA PHE A 436 10.51 13.96 -3.35
C PHE A 436 10.45 13.47 -4.80
N MET A 437 11.23 14.07 -5.69
CA MET A 437 11.31 13.69 -7.10
C MET A 437 11.94 12.31 -7.29
N GLY A 438 13.01 12.01 -6.55
CA GLY A 438 13.64 10.68 -6.57
C GLY A 438 12.68 9.58 -6.14
N ALA A 439 11.95 9.79 -5.04
CA ALA A 439 10.96 8.85 -4.55
C ALA A 439 9.77 8.70 -5.51
N THR A 440 9.29 9.81 -6.08
CA THR A 440 8.17 9.80 -7.04
C THR A 440 8.54 9.01 -8.28
N LEU A 441 9.72 9.27 -8.83
CA LEU A 441 10.20 8.55 -10.00
C LEU A 441 10.40 7.07 -9.72
N SER A 442 10.96 6.71 -8.57
CA SER A 442 11.13 5.31 -8.16
C SER A 442 9.79 4.59 -8.02
N GLY A 443 8.78 5.24 -7.44
CA GLY A 443 7.43 4.69 -7.32
C GLY A 443 6.75 4.47 -8.67
N ILE A 444 6.91 5.42 -9.61
CA ILE A 444 6.41 5.29 -10.99
C ILE A 444 7.12 4.14 -11.73
N ILE A 445 8.45 4.03 -11.64
CA ILE A 445 9.22 2.94 -12.25
C ILE A 445 8.81 1.58 -11.68
N GLY A 446 8.63 1.48 -10.35
CA GLY A 446 8.17 0.25 -9.71
C GLY A 446 6.76 -0.17 -10.15
N ALA A 447 5.84 0.79 -10.23
CA ALA A 447 4.50 0.58 -10.77
C ALA A 447 4.53 0.07 -12.21
N PHE A 448 5.40 0.68 -13.00
CA PHE A 448 5.58 0.36 -14.40
C PHE A 448 6.09 -1.07 -14.60
N VAL A 449 7.14 -1.47 -13.87
CA VAL A 449 7.68 -2.84 -13.90
C VAL A 449 6.65 -3.87 -13.45
N LEU A 450 5.89 -3.57 -12.39
CA LEU A 450 4.86 -4.49 -11.89
C LEU A 450 3.76 -4.74 -12.93
N LYS A 451 3.34 -3.69 -13.65
CA LYS A 451 2.39 -3.84 -14.77
C LYS A 451 2.95 -4.66 -15.92
N MET A 452 4.23 -4.50 -16.24
CA MET A 452 4.87 -5.33 -17.27
C MET A 452 4.88 -6.81 -16.87
N ILE A 453 5.21 -7.11 -15.61
CA ILE A 453 5.18 -8.48 -15.07
C ILE A 453 3.76 -9.06 -15.14
N ASP A 454 2.73 -8.31 -14.70
CA ASP A 454 1.33 -8.76 -14.74
C ASP A 454 0.85 -9.08 -16.16
N GLN A 455 1.14 -8.20 -17.13
CA GLN A 455 0.76 -8.42 -18.52
C GLN A 455 1.35 -9.71 -19.08
N GLN A 456 2.62 -9.98 -18.78
CA GLN A 456 3.29 -11.20 -19.23
C GLN A 456 2.64 -12.47 -18.64
N ILE A 457 2.20 -12.43 -17.37
CA ILE A 457 1.48 -13.55 -16.77
C ILE A 457 0.13 -13.79 -17.46
N VAL A 458 -0.60 -12.72 -17.79
CA VAL A 458 -1.86 -12.80 -18.54
C VAL A 458 -1.63 -13.45 -19.91
N ASP A 459 -0.62 -13.00 -20.64
CA ASP A 459 -0.31 -13.52 -21.97
C ASP A 459 0.03 -15.02 -21.95
N LYS A 460 0.77 -15.49 -20.94
CA LYS A 460 1.03 -16.93 -20.74
C LYS A 460 -0.23 -17.72 -20.44
N GLN A 461 -1.10 -17.23 -19.57
CA GLN A 461 -2.38 -17.89 -19.28
C GLN A 461 -3.26 -18.02 -20.53
N ILE A 462 -3.27 -16.99 -21.39
CA ILE A 462 -3.97 -17.03 -22.68
C ILE A 462 -3.33 -18.08 -23.60
N ALA A 463 -2.01 -18.15 -23.68
CA ALA A 463 -1.28 -19.13 -24.48
C ALA A 463 -1.55 -20.57 -24.01
N ASP A 464 -1.50 -20.82 -22.70
CA ASP A 464 -1.76 -22.13 -22.10
C ASP A 464 -3.19 -22.59 -22.38
N LEU A 465 -4.20 -21.73 -22.14
CA LEU A 465 -5.61 -22.01 -22.45
C LEU A 465 -5.85 -22.25 -23.95
N SER A 466 -5.10 -21.58 -24.80
CA SER A 466 -5.19 -21.77 -26.26
C SER A 466 -4.58 -23.10 -26.68
N SER A 467 -3.47 -23.51 -26.06
CA SER A 467 -2.85 -24.81 -26.30
C SER A 467 -3.72 -25.98 -25.81
N GLU A 468 -4.34 -25.87 -24.62
CA GLU A 468 -5.28 -26.88 -24.11
C GLU A 468 -6.50 -27.05 -25.01
N LYS A 469 -7.05 -25.95 -25.55
CA LYS A 469 -8.16 -26.00 -26.51
C LYS A 469 -7.77 -26.65 -27.84
N ILE A 470 -6.53 -26.50 -28.28
CA ILE A 470 -6.01 -27.14 -29.50
C ILE A 470 -5.82 -28.64 -29.25
N ASP A 471 -5.24 -29.03 -28.12
CA ASP A 471 -5.05 -30.43 -27.73
C ASP A 471 -6.38 -31.18 -27.53
N GLN A 472 -7.40 -30.53 -26.97
CA GLN A 472 -8.76 -31.10 -26.89
C GLN A 472 -9.39 -31.29 -28.28
N LYS A 473 -9.19 -30.36 -29.21
CA LYS A 473 -9.69 -30.48 -30.59
C LYS A 473 -8.94 -31.53 -31.42
N MET A 474 -7.69 -31.86 -31.07
CA MET A 474 -6.92 -32.92 -31.73
C MET A 474 -7.21 -34.33 -31.16
N LYS A 475 -7.87 -34.41 -29.99
CA LYS A 475 -8.24 -35.67 -29.31
C LYS A 475 -9.71 -36.06 -29.51
N CYS A 476 -10.51 -35.23 -30.20
CA CYS A 476 -11.83 -35.56 -30.75
C CYS A 476 -11.73 -35.77 -32.25
#